data_AF-A0A0F8WD65-F1
#
_entry.id   AF-A0A0F8WD65-F1
#
_cell.length_a   1.000
_cell.length_b   1.000
_cell.length_c   1.000
_cell.angle_alpha   90.00
_cell.angle_beta   90.00
_cell.angle_gamma   90.00
#
_symmetry.space_group_name_H-M   'P 1'
#
loop_
_entity.id
_entity.type
_entity.pdbx_description
1 polymer ?
#
loop_
_entity_poly.entity_id
_entity_poly.type
_entity_poly.pdbx_seq_one_letter_code
_entity_poly.pdbx_strand_id
1 'polypeptide(L)'
;SFISVIKVIDNMLKMLKSNGELVILIKPQFEAEPKFAKKGVVRDKQVHKRVLLDVIHQLEKKKLYLSGLTYSPIMGPKGNMEFLAYFKRSAQKEIDVQKNIENVVNQAHKELE
;
A
#
# COMPACT_ATOMS: atom_id res chain seq x y z
N SER A 1 -5.13 -2.07 12.32
CA SER A 1 -5.54 -3.34 11.71
C SER A 1 -4.35 -4.29 11.69
N PHE A 2 -4.54 -5.55 12.09
CA PHE A 2 -3.53 -6.63 12.02
C PHE A 2 -3.78 -7.59 10.84
N ILE A 3 -4.64 -7.20 9.91
CA ILE A 3 -5.06 -8.01 8.77
C ILE A 3 -4.73 -7.27 7.46
N SER A 4 -4.35 -8.04 6.45
CA SER A 4 -4.15 -7.56 5.08
C SER A 4 -5.36 -6.77 4.57
N VAL A 5 -5.11 -5.66 3.88
CA VAL A 5 -6.16 -4.84 3.25
C VAL A 5 -6.97 -5.65 2.24
N ILE A 6 -6.35 -6.61 1.56
CA ILE A 6 -7.00 -7.43 0.53
C ILE A 6 -8.13 -8.28 1.13
N LYS A 7 -8.05 -8.64 2.41
CA LYS A 7 -9.09 -9.42 3.10
C LYS A 7 -10.31 -8.59 3.49
N VAL A 8 -10.18 -7.27 3.59
CA VAL A 8 -11.26 -6.38 4.07
C VAL A 8 -11.86 -5.52 2.95
N ILE A 9 -11.12 -5.30 1.86
CA ILE A 9 -11.51 -4.36 0.80
C ILE A 9 -12.86 -4.68 0.16
N ASP A 10 -13.22 -5.95 -0.01
CA ASP A 10 -14.48 -6.34 -0.65
C ASP A 10 -15.71 -5.89 0.14
N ASN A 11 -15.62 -5.88 1.47
CA ASN A 11 -16.70 -5.36 2.30
C ASN A 11 -16.75 -3.83 2.26
N MET A 12 -15.59 -3.16 2.20
CA MET A 12 -15.55 -1.70 2.05
C MET A 12 -16.14 -1.24 0.71
N LEU A 13 -15.87 -1.97 -0.37
CA LEU A 13 -16.37 -1.66 -1.72
C LEU A 13 -17.89 -1.74 -1.85
N LYS A 14 -18.56 -2.57 -1.04
CA LYS A 14 -20.03 -2.63 -0.99
C LYS A 14 -20.66 -1.34 -0.46
N MET A 15 -19.92 -0.62 0.39
CA MET A 15 -20.35 0.64 1.00
C MET A 15 -19.87 1.86 0.21
N LEU A 16 -18.93 1.68 -0.70
CA LEU A 16 -18.33 2.77 -1.47
C LEU A 16 -19.23 3.14 -2.66
N LYS A 17 -19.53 4.44 -2.80
CA LYS A 17 -20.25 4.99 -3.97
C LYS A 17 -19.50 4.70 -5.27
N SER A 18 -20.19 4.81 -6.41
CA SER A 18 -19.60 4.55 -7.74
C SER A 18 -18.42 5.47 -8.09
N ASN A 19 -18.44 6.71 -7.59
CA ASN A 19 -17.36 7.69 -7.68
C ASN A 19 -16.58 7.84 -6.36
N GLY A 20 -16.67 6.85 -5.48
CA GLY A 20 -16.04 6.93 -4.16
C GLY A 20 -14.53 6.80 -4.22
N GLU A 21 -13.89 7.34 -3.20
CA GLU A 21 -12.45 7.40 -3.06
C GLU A 21 -12.03 6.78 -1.72
N LEU A 22 -10.80 6.28 -1.65
CA LEU A 22 -10.25 5.60 -0.48
C LEU A 22 -8.82 6.05 -0.24
N VAL A 23 -8.48 6.29 1.03
CA VAL A 23 -7.09 6.35 1.48
C VAL A 23 -6.81 5.12 2.33
N ILE A 24 -5.80 4.36 1.95
CA ILE A 24 -5.44 3.09 2.57
C ILE A 24 -4.03 3.20 3.13
N LEU A 25 -3.89 2.89 4.42
CA LEU A 25 -2.58 2.70 5.05
C LEU A 25 -2.12 1.25 4.84
N ILE A 26 -1.20 1.06 3.90
CA ILE A 26 -0.58 -0.23 3.58
C ILE A 26 0.57 -0.48 4.56
N LYS A 27 0.52 -1.61 5.24
CA LYS A 27 1.47 -2.01 6.28
C LYS A 27 2.22 -3.27 5.86
N PRO A 28 3.46 -3.16 5.35
CA PRO A 28 4.18 -4.30 4.77
C PRO A 28 4.24 -5.56 5.63
N GLN A 29 4.34 -5.42 6.95
CA GLN A 29 4.36 -6.53 7.90
C GLN A 29 3.08 -7.39 7.92
N PHE A 30 1.95 -6.90 7.40
CA PHE A 30 0.70 -7.66 7.29
C PHE A 30 0.38 -8.12 5.87
N GLU A 31 1.12 -7.61 4.88
CA GLU A 31 0.92 -7.93 3.45
C GLU A 31 2.00 -8.86 2.90
N ALA A 32 3.23 -8.76 3.43
CA ALA A 32 4.34 -9.60 3.02
C ALA A 32 4.20 -11.04 3.53
N GLU A 33 4.81 -11.99 2.82
CA GLU A 33 4.96 -13.36 3.31
C GLU A 33 5.74 -13.38 4.64
N PRO A 34 5.39 -14.24 5.62
CA PRO A 34 6.00 -14.22 6.96
C PRO A 34 7.54 -14.31 6.97
N LYS A 35 8.13 -14.99 5.98
CA LYS A 35 9.59 -15.12 5.82
C LYS A 35 10.32 -13.80 5.65
N PHE A 36 9.65 -12.75 5.16
CA PHE A 36 10.23 -11.43 4.97
C PHE A 36 10.08 -10.50 6.18
N ALA A 37 9.27 -10.88 7.17
CA ALA A 37 9.01 -10.10 8.38
C ALA A 37 9.84 -10.62 9.58
N LYS A 38 11.11 -10.24 9.65
CA LYS A 38 12.01 -10.64 10.74
C LYS A 38 11.57 -9.98 12.05
N LYS A 39 11.23 -10.77 13.07
CA LYS A 39 10.64 -10.28 14.34
C LYS A 39 9.39 -9.39 14.15
N GLY A 40 8.66 -9.58 13.05
CA GLY A 40 7.51 -8.75 12.69
C GLY A 40 7.87 -7.38 12.11
N VAL A 41 9.09 -7.20 11.61
CA VAL A 41 9.55 -5.99 10.93
C VAL A 41 10.02 -6.33 9.52
N VAL A 42 9.53 -5.57 8.55
CA VAL A 42 10.02 -5.59 7.17
C VAL A 42 10.97 -4.40 7.00
N ARG A 43 12.20 -4.68 6.59
CA ARG A 43 13.24 -3.67 6.33
C ARG A 43 13.74 -3.67 4.90
N ASP A 44 13.52 -4.76 4.18
CA ASP A 44 14.01 -4.89 2.82
C ASP A 44 13.19 -4.01 1.87
N LYS A 45 13.88 -3.06 1.28
CA LYS A 45 13.35 -2.13 0.28
C LYS A 45 12.65 -2.82 -0.88
N GLN A 46 13.19 -3.95 -1.36
CA GLN A 46 12.58 -4.71 -2.45
C GLN A 46 11.28 -5.38 -2.01
N VAL A 47 11.21 -5.79 -0.74
CA VAL A 47 9.96 -6.32 -0.16
C VAL A 47 8.91 -5.21 -0.07
N HIS A 48 9.27 -3.99 0.32
CA HIS A 48 8.33 -2.86 0.31
C HIS A 48 7.75 -2.59 -1.07
N LYS A 49 8.62 -2.52 -2.11
CA LYS A 49 8.18 -2.31 -3.50
C LYS A 49 7.25 -3.43 -3.96
N ARG A 50 7.62 -4.69 -3.71
CA ARG A 50 6.81 -5.84 -4.08
C ARG A 50 5.44 -5.83 -3.41
N VAL A 51 5.39 -5.58 -2.10
CA VAL A 51 4.13 -5.48 -1.35
C VAL A 51 3.22 -4.42 -1.95
N LEU A 52 3.75 -3.22 -2.19
CA LEU A 52 2.96 -2.13 -2.76
C LEU A 52 2.41 -2.51 -4.13
N LEU A 53 3.26 -3.06 -5.01
CA LEU A 53 2.86 -3.50 -6.34
C LEU A 53 1.78 -4.57 -6.29
N ASP A 54 1.94 -5.58 -5.42
CA ASP A 54 0.99 -6.68 -5.24
C ASP A 54 -0.36 -6.14 -4.74
N VAL A 55 -0.37 -5.28 -3.72
CA VAL A 55 -1.60 -4.68 -3.18
C VAL A 55 -2.29 -3.81 -4.23
N ILE A 56 -1.56 -2.91 -4.91
CA ILE A 56 -2.12 -2.02 -5.92
C ILE A 56 -2.72 -2.84 -7.07
N HIS A 57 -2.04 -3.85 -7.60
CA HIS A 57 -2.58 -4.70 -8.66
C HIS A 57 -3.84 -5.47 -8.23
N GLN A 58 -3.94 -5.91 -6.98
CA GLN A 58 -5.15 -6.57 -6.49
C GLN A 58 -6.33 -5.60 -6.36
N LEU A 59 -6.07 -4.33 -6.02
CA LEU A 59 -7.08 -3.28 -5.97
C LEU A 59 -7.52 -2.84 -7.38
N GLU A 60 -6.61 -2.79 -8.35
CA GLU A 60 -6.94 -2.50 -9.75
C GLU A 60 -7.92 -3.53 -10.34
N LYS A 61 -7.77 -4.82 -10.02
CA LYS A 61 -8.73 -5.88 -10.39
C LYS A 61 -10.14 -5.62 -9.85
N LYS A 62 -10.27 -4.79 -8.82
CA LYS A 62 -11.52 -4.39 -8.18
C LYS A 62 -12.00 -2.99 -8.60
N LYS A 63 -11.45 -2.46 -9.71
CA LYS A 63 -11.75 -1.12 -10.26
C LYS A 63 -11.37 0.05 -9.34
N LEU A 64 -10.40 -0.17 -8.46
CA LEU A 64 -9.76 0.87 -7.67
C LEU A 64 -8.41 1.18 -8.28
N TYR A 65 -8.25 2.39 -8.81
CA TYR A 65 -7.02 2.81 -9.46
C TYR A 65 -6.26 3.78 -8.56
N LEU A 66 -4.95 3.60 -8.53
CA LEU A 66 -4.06 4.44 -7.74
C LEU A 66 -4.04 5.86 -8.33
N SER A 67 -4.32 6.85 -7.48
CA SER A 67 -4.28 8.27 -7.80
C SER A 67 -3.18 9.00 -7.02
N GLY A 68 -2.66 8.41 -5.95
CA GLY A 68 -1.52 8.95 -5.21
C GLY A 68 -0.90 7.93 -4.27
N LEU A 69 0.40 8.05 -4.03
CA LEU A 69 1.15 7.20 -3.12
C LEU A 69 2.17 8.05 -2.36
N THR A 70 2.29 7.81 -1.06
CA THR A 70 3.31 8.40 -0.20
C THR A 70 3.63 7.45 0.96
N TYR A 71 4.62 7.77 1.79
CA TYR A 71 4.91 7.06 3.04
C TYR A 71 4.28 7.79 4.23
N SER A 72 4.02 7.05 5.29
CA SER A 72 3.64 7.60 6.59
C SER A 72 4.86 8.32 7.20
N PRO A 73 4.71 9.56 7.70
CA PRO A 73 5.82 10.28 8.34
C PRO A 73 6.21 9.67 9.69
N ILE A 74 5.36 8.79 10.25
CA ILE A 74 5.63 8.02 11.45
C ILE A 74 5.76 6.54 11.12
N MET A 75 6.71 5.88 11.79
CA MET A 75 6.86 4.43 11.71
C MET A 75 5.84 3.73 12.61
N GLY A 76 5.45 2.52 12.24
CA GLY A 76 4.64 1.66 13.11
C GLY A 76 5.38 1.33 14.42
N PRO A 77 4.68 0.82 15.46
CA PRO A 77 5.25 0.66 16.81
C PRO A 77 6.54 -0.18 16.91
N LYS A 78 6.76 -1.09 15.96
CA LYS A 78 7.97 -1.93 15.87
C LYS A 78 9.03 -1.39 14.88
N GLY A 79 8.86 -0.17 14.39
CA GLY A 79 9.73 0.44 13.38
C GLY A 79 9.45 -0.05 11.96
N ASN A 80 8.21 -0.41 11.63
CA ASN A 80 7.85 -0.70 10.24
C ASN A 80 7.57 0.61 9.51
N MET A 81 8.12 0.73 8.31
CA MET A 81 7.70 1.75 7.36
C MET A 81 6.31 1.42 6.84
N GLU A 82 5.41 2.40 6.81
CA GLU A 82 4.03 2.23 6.36
C GLU A 82 3.75 3.22 5.23
N PHE A 83 2.81 2.89 4.34
CA PHE A 83 2.57 3.67 3.11
C PHE A 83 1.11 4.09 3.00
N LEU A 84 0.86 5.32 2.59
CA LEU A 84 -0.48 5.84 2.32
C LEU A 84 -0.73 5.83 0.82
N ALA A 85 -1.75 5.10 0.41
CA ALA A 85 -2.16 4.98 -0.98
C ALA A 85 -3.58 5.52 -1.15
N TYR A 86 -3.74 6.47 -2.07
CA TYR A 86 -4.99 7.08 -2.45
C TYR A 86 -5.52 6.43 -3.71
N PHE A 87 -6.75 5.92 -3.65
CA PHE A 87 -7.42 5.24 -4.74
C PHE A 87 -8.74 5.92 -5.07
N LYS A 88 -9.04 5.95 -6.36
CA LYS A 88 -10.37 6.30 -6.86
C LYS A 88 -11.02 5.10 -7.49
N ARG A 89 -12.34 4.97 -7.28
CA ARG A 89 -13.16 4.08 -8.09
C ARG A 89 -13.41 4.74 -9.44
N SER A 90 -12.71 4.29 -10.46
CA SER A 90 -12.80 4.84 -11.82
C SER A 90 -12.74 3.71 -12.85
N ALA A 91 -12.77 4.07 -14.13
CA ALA A 91 -12.54 3.12 -15.22
C ALA A 91 -11.11 3.17 -15.78
N GLN A 92 -10.24 4.04 -15.25
CA GLN A 92 -8.96 4.37 -15.88
C GLN A 92 -7.83 4.58 -14.86
N LYS A 93 -6.62 4.18 -15.25
CA LYS A 93 -5.39 4.45 -14.52
C LYS A 93 -4.99 5.91 -14.69
N GLU A 94 -4.66 6.59 -13.59
CA GLU A 94 -4.26 8.01 -13.60
C GLU A 94 -2.74 8.21 -13.55
N ILE A 95 -1.97 7.26 -13.00
CA ILE A 95 -0.53 7.43 -12.75
C ILE A 95 0.32 6.22 -13.14
N ASP A 96 1.62 6.46 -13.39
CA ASP A 96 2.63 5.41 -13.53
C ASP A 96 2.95 4.79 -12.16
N VAL A 97 2.33 3.64 -11.89
CA VAL A 97 2.42 2.92 -10.62
C VAL A 97 3.86 2.53 -10.28
N GLN A 98 4.63 1.99 -11.23
CA GLN A 98 5.98 1.51 -10.96
C GLN A 98 6.91 2.66 -10.59
N LYS A 99 6.87 3.75 -11.38
CA LYS A 99 7.68 4.94 -11.10
C LYS A 99 7.31 5.59 -9.77
N ASN A 100 6.01 5.64 -9.43
CA ASN A 100 5.57 6.17 -8.14
C ASN A 100 6.07 5.32 -6.96
N ILE A 101 5.92 3.98 -7.04
CA ILE A 101 6.42 3.07 -6.01
C ILE A 101 7.93 3.23 -5.83
N GLU A 102 8.69 3.25 -6.93
CA GLU A 102 10.14 3.42 -6.90
C GLU A 102 10.53 4.71 -6.15
N ASN A 103 9.96 5.84 -6.54
CA ASN A 103 10.25 7.14 -5.94
C ASN A 103 9.87 7.20 -4.45
N VAL A 104 8.66 6.79 -4.09
CA VAL A 104 8.14 6.86 -2.72
C VAL A 104 8.93 5.95 -1.79
N VAL A 105 9.22 4.72 -2.22
CA VAL A 105 10.01 3.80 -1.40
C VAL A 105 11.44 4.32 -1.26
N ASN A 106 12.04 4.87 -2.31
CA ASN A 106 13.37 5.48 -2.23
C ASN A 106 13.41 6.64 -1.24
N GLN A 107 12.40 7.51 -1.27
CA GLN A 107 12.31 8.65 -0.36
C GLN A 107 12.10 8.20 1.09
N ALA A 108 11.19 7.27 1.32
CA ALA A 108 10.90 6.76 2.66
C ALA A 108 12.13 6.13 3.31
N HIS A 109 12.90 5.34 2.55
CA HIS A 109 14.18 4.79 3.03
C HIS A 109 15.22 5.88 3.32
N LYS A 110 15.27 6.94 2.51
CA LYS A 110 16.20 8.04 2.75
C LYS A 110 15.87 8.83 4.03
N GLU A 111 14.59 8.95 4.38
CA GLU A 111 14.13 9.80 5.48
C GLU A 111 13.92 9.06 6.81
N LEU A 112 13.64 7.76 6.78
CA LEU A 112 13.24 6.98 7.96
C LEU A 112 14.21 5.85 8.33
N GLU A 113 15.25 5.60 7.53
CA GLU A 113 16.39 4.75 7.93
C GLU A 113 17.51 5.60 8.54
#